data_AF-A0A5N3UXJ6-F1
#
_entry.id   AF-A0A5N3UXJ6-F1
#
_cell.length_a   1.000
_cell.length_b   1.000
_cell.length_c   1.000
_cell.angle_alpha   90.00
_cell.angle_beta   90.00
_cell.angle_gamma   90.00
#
_symmetry.space_group_name_H-M   'P 1'
#
loop_
_entity.id
_entity.type
_entity.pdbx_description
1 polymer ?
#
loop_
_entity_poly.entity_id
_entity_poly.type
_entity_poly.pdbx_seq_one_letter_code
_entity_poly.pdbx_strand_id
1 'polypeptide(L)'
;VLTGGSGVEKIALLVYDIAKHLTYENVERWLKELRDHADSSIIIMLVGNKSDLRHLRAVPADEAKAFAEENELYCVVSQKRMSDRRDNDMSPGNNVVPIHVPPTTENKPKVHCCRNI
;
A
#
# COMPACT_ATOMS: atom_id res chain seq x y z
N VAL A 1 16.69 26.77 37.40
CA VAL A 1 16.24 25.39 37.08
C VAL A 1 15.31 25.49 35.90
N LEU A 2 15.84 25.35 34.69
CA LEU A 2 15.03 25.21 33.48
C LEU A 2 15.30 23.81 32.97
N THR A 3 14.55 22.83 33.46
CA THR A 3 14.50 21.51 32.83
C THR A 3 13.72 21.70 31.54
N GLY A 4 14.44 22.11 30.48
CA GLY A 4 13.97 22.02 29.11
C GLY A 4 13.86 20.54 28.73
N GLY A 5 12.77 19.90 29.14
CA GLY A 5 12.38 18.63 28.57
C GLY A 5 11.98 18.88 27.13
N SER A 6 12.80 18.43 26.17
CA SER A 6 12.33 18.25 24.80
C SER A 6 11.22 17.21 24.85
N GLY A 7 9.97 17.67 24.95
CA GLY A 7 8.79 16.83 24.99
C GLY A 7 8.64 16.15 23.64
N VAL A 8 9.29 15.01 23.49
CA VAL A 8 8.95 14.09 22.42
C VAL A 8 7.57 13.54 22.74
N GLU A 9 6.57 13.99 21.99
CA GLU A 9 5.24 13.39 22.02
C GLU A 9 5.40 11.96 21.51
N LYS A 10 5.26 11.00 22.42
CA LYS A 10 5.35 9.58 22.07
C LYS A 10 4.04 9.17 21.40
N ILE A 11 4.15 8.35 20.37
CA ILE A 11 2.99 7.79 19.68
C ILE A 11 3.09 6.26 19.77
N ALA A 12 1.99 5.62 20.17
CA ALA A 12 1.83 4.18 20.12
C ALA A 12 0.84 3.80 19.01
N LEU A 13 1.18 2.75 18.26
CA LEU A 13 0.33 2.22 17.19
C LEU A 13 -0.20 0.85 17.64
N LEU A 14 -1.51 0.74 17.81
CA LEU A 14 -2.20 -0.53 18.02
C LEU A 14 -2.63 -1.09 16.67
N VAL A 15 -1.88 -2.06 16.15
CA VAL A 15 -2.17 -2.65 14.84
C VAL A 15 -2.96 -3.95 15.02
N TYR A 16 -4.12 -4.04 14.38
CA TYR A 16 -4.92 -5.27 14.29
C TYR A 16 -5.18 -5.65 12.83
N ASP A 17 -5.55 -6.89 12.59
CA ASP A 17 -5.88 -7.41 11.26
C ASP A 17 -7.40 -7.39 11.06
N ILE A 18 -7.89 -6.64 10.06
CA ILE A 18 -9.33 -6.51 9.83
C ILE A 18 -10.01 -7.83 9.42
N ALA A 19 -9.24 -8.82 8.96
CA ALA A 19 -9.74 -10.14 8.56
C ALA A 19 -9.72 -11.16 9.71
N LYS A 20 -9.18 -10.80 10.88
CA LYS A 20 -9.05 -11.72 12.02
C LYS A 20 -9.56 -11.09 13.32
N HIS A 21 -10.77 -11.47 13.72
CA HIS A 21 -11.40 -11.00 14.96
C HIS A 21 -10.54 -11.21 16.21
N LEU A 22 -9.86 -12.36 16.31
CA LEU A 22 -8.95 -12.64 17.44
C LEU A 22 -7.86 -11.58 17.62
N THR A 23 -7.39 -10.94 16.55
CA THR A 23 -6.40 -9.86 16.68
C THR A 23 -6.99 -8.58 17.26
N TYR A 24 -8.28 -8.36 17.04
CA TYR A 24 -9.03 -7.23 17.58
C TYR A 24 -9.35 -7.42 19.07
N GLU A 25 -9.69 -8.63 19.51
CA GLU A 25 -9.87 -8.92 20.96
C GLU A 25 -8.61 -8.61 21.79
N ASN A 26 -7.43 -8.75 21.20
CA ASN A 26 -6.17 -8.42 21.87
C ASN A 26 -5.90 -6.90 21.98
N VAL A 27 -6.58 -6.07 21.17
CA VAL A 27 -6.40 -4.60 21.16
C VAL A 27 -6.77 -4.01 22.52
N GLU A 28 -7.88 -4.45 23.13
CA GLU A 28 -8.33 -3.95 24.42
C GLU A 28 -7.28 -4.21 25.52
N ARG A 29 -6.70 -5.41 25.52
CA ARG A 29 -5.62 -5.77 26.44
C ARG A 29 -4.38 -4.90 26.21
N TRP A 30 -3.95 -4.72 24.97
CA TRP A 30 -2.79 -3.88 24.65
C TRP A 30 -3.01 -2.40 24.98
N LEU A 31 -4.25 -1.91 24.81
CA LEU A 31 -4.62 -0.56 25.19
C LEU A 31 -4.46 -0.35 26.70
N LYS A 32 -4.92 -1.31 27.50
CA LYS A 32 -4.73 -1.28 28.94
C LYS A 32 -3.26 -1.33 29.33
N GLU A 33 -2.50 -2.25 28.74
CA GLU A 33 -1.06 -2.35 28.99
C GLU A 33 -0.31 -1.05 28.64
N LEU A 34 -0.71 -0.37 27.55
CA LEU A 34 -0.17 0.95 27.21
C LEU A 34 -0.58 2.02 28.22
N ARG A 35 -1.86 2.10 28.61
CA ARG A 35 -2.30 3.10 29.59
C ARG A 35 -1.66 2.90 30.97
N ASP A 36 -1.37 1.66 31.34
CA ASP A 36 -0.74 1.33 32.63
C ASP A 36 0.77 1.64 32.67
N HIS A 37 1.48 1.56 31.53
CA HIS A 37 2.94 1.71 31.47
C HIS A 37 3.42 2.98 30.75
N ALA A 38 2.57 3.66 29.99
CA ALA A 38 2.94 4.86 29.23
C ALA A 38 2.64 6.15 29.98
N ASP A 39 3.34 7.20 29.58
CA ASP A 39 3.09 8.56 30.04
C ASP A 39 1.68 9.03 29.63
N SER A 40 1.03 9.83 30.47
CA SER A 40 -0.35 10.33 30.27
C SER A 40 -0.54 11.16 28.99
N SER A 41 0.56 11.59 28.37
CA SER A 41 0.59 12.38 27.13
C SER A 41 0.83 11.55 25.87
N ILE A 42 0.80 10.21 25.94
CA ILE A 42 0.98 9.37 24.77
C ILE A 42 -0.22 9.45 23.83
N ILE A 43 0.02 9.65 22.54
CA ILE A 43 -1.03 9.53 21.52
C ILE A 43 -1.12 8.08 21.07
N ILE A 44 -2.32 7.50 21.13
CA ILE A 44 -2.55 6.12 20.73
C ILE A 44 -3.38 6.10 19.43
N MET A 45 -2.87 5.39 18.43
CA MET A 45 -3.50 5.22 17.12
C MET A 45 -3.89 3.76 16.91
N LEU A 46 -5.18 3.49 16.71
CA LEU A 46 -5.69 2.20 16.28
C LEU A 46 -5.54 2.06 14.76
N VAL A 47 -4.83 1.02 14.33
CA VAL A 47 -4.50 0.75 12.93
C VAL A 47 -5.09 -0.59 12.47
N GLY A 48 -6.13 -0.53 11.65
CA GLY A 48 -6.69 -1.72 10.99
C GLY A 48 -5.88 -2.06 9.73
N ASN A 49 -5.01 -3.05 9.80
CA ASN A 49 -4.23 -3.54 8.66
C ASN A 49 -5.03 -4.51 7.79
N LYS A 50 -4.63 -4.64 6.52
CA LYS A 50 -5.24 -5.48 5.48
C LYS A 50 -6.61 -5.01 4.97
N SER A 51 -6.83 -3.70 4.89
CA SER A 51 -8.08 -3.14 4.35
C SER A 51 -8.39 -3.53 2.90
N ASP A 52 -7.45 -4.15 2.18
CA ASP A 52 -7.64 -4.84 0.90
C ASP A 52 -8.59 -6.06 1.01
N LEU A 53 -8.61 -6.74 2.16
CA LEU A 53 -9.47 -7.91 2.41
C LEU A 53 -10.87 -7.52 2.88
N ARG A 54 -11.51 -6.53 2.24
CA ARG A 54 -12.86 -6.07 2.62
C ARG A 54 -13.89 -7.20 2.61
N HIS A 55 -13.73 -8.16 1.70
CA HIS A 55 -14.61 -9.33 1.55
C HIS A 55 -14.47 -10.36 2.68
N LEU A 56 -13.33 -10.35 3.39
CA LEU A 56 -13.05 -11.21 4.54
C LEU A 56 -13.07 -10.42 5.85
N ARG A 57 -13.64 -9.22 5.84
CA ARG A 57 -13.68 -8.35 7.02
C ARG A 57 -14.45 -9.05 8.13
N ALA A 58 -13.73 -9.40 9.19
CA ALA A 58 -14.30 -9.97 10.40
C ALA A 58 -14.68 -8.89 11.42
N VAL A 59 -14.04 -7.72 11.35
CA VAL A 59 -14.28 -6.58 12.25
C VAL A 59 -14.95 -5.43 11.48
N PRO A 60 -16.22 -5.10 11.76
CA PRO A 60 -16.92 -3.96 11.18
C PRO A 60 -16.16 -2.65 11.41
N ALA A 61 -16.17 -1.76 10.41
CA ALA A 61 -15.51 -0.46 10.55
C ALA A 61 -16.21 0.42 11.59
N ASP A 62 -17.54 0.31 11.71
CA ASP A 62 -18.32 1.07 12.67
C ASP A 62 -18.00 0.67 14.12
N GLU A 63 -17.77 -0.62 14.36
CA GLU A 63 -17.34 -1.14 15.66
C GLU A 63 -15.95 -0.61 16.04
N ALA A 64 -14.98 -0.71 15.13
CA ALA A 64 -13.64 -0.18 15.38
C ALA A 64 -13.63 1.34 15.55
N LYS A 65 -14.53 2.07 14.88
CA LYS A 65 -14.69 3.52 15.02
C LYS A 65 -15.31 3.87 16.37
N ALA A 66 -16.36 3.17 16.79
CA ALA A 66 -16.98 3.36 18.10
C ALA A 66 -15.97 3.09 19.23
N PHE A 67 -15.20 2.01 19.13
CA PHE A 67 -14.13 1.70 20.09
C PHE A 67 -13.07 2.80 20.15
N ALA A 68 -12.68 3.35 19.01
CA ALA A 68 -11.72 4.45 18.95
C ALA A 68 -12.29 5.75 19.56
N GLU A 69 -13.56 6.09 19.28
CA GLU A 69 -14.24 7.25 19.85
C GLU A 69 -14.40 7.14 21.38
N GLU A 70 -14.78 5.96 21.89
CA GLU A 70 -14.93 5.70 23.32
C GLU A 70 -13.62 5.81 24.10
N ASN A 71 -12.50 5.40 23.46
CA ASN A 71 -11.19 5.38 24.09
C ASN A 71 -10.30 6.59 23.72
N GLU A 72 -10.85 7.58 23.02
CA GLU A 72 -10.15 8.79 22.53
C GLU A 72 -8.92 8.46 21.66
N LEU A 73 -9.05 7.43 20.83
CA LEU A 73 -8.01 6.94 19.93
C LEU A 73 -8.23 7.46 18.51
N TYR A 74 -7.15 7.64 17.78
CA TYR A 74 -7.23 7.89 16.34
C TYR A 74 -7.38 6.56 15.59
N CYS A 75 -8.36 6.45 14.68
CA CYS A 75 -8.54 5.26 13.85
C CYS A 75 -7.97 5.49 12.43
N VAL A 76 -7.08 4.59 11.99
CA VAL A 76 -6.54 4.58 10.63
C VAL A 76 -6.64 3.16 10.06
N VAL A 77 -6.99 3.05 8.78
CA VAL A 77 -6.98 1.78 8.05
C VAL A 77 -5.83 1.76 7.07
N SER A 78 -5.00 0.71 7.13
CA SER A 78 -3.88 0.49 6.22
C SER A 78 -4.15 -0.74 5.34
N GLN A 79 -3.53 -0.78 4.17
CA GLN A 79 -3.61 -1.90 3.23
C GLN A 79 -2.21 -2.33 2.86
N LYS A 80 -2.03 -3.62 2.59
CA LYS A 80 -0.76 -4.06 2.01
C LYS A 80 -0.72 -3.57 0.57
N ARG A 81 0.17 -2.63 0.24
CA ARG A 81 0.57 -2.44 -1.16
C ARG A 81 1.33 -3.69 -1.56
N MET A 82 0.63 -4.67 -2.13
CA MET A 82 1.30 -5.66 -2.96
C MET A 82 1.83 -4.89 -4.18
N SER A 83 3.07 -4.44 -4.11
CA SER A 83 3.89 -4.39 -5.30
C SER A 83 4.14 -5.83 -5.71
N ASP A 84 3.14 -6.45 -6.33
CA ASP A 84 3.43 -7.44 -7.36
C ASP A 84 4.20 -6.66 -8.43
N ARG A 85 5.52 -6.49 -8.24
CA ARG A 85 6.40 -6.52 -9.40
C ARG A 85 6.35 -7.96 -9.88
N ARG A 86 5.26 -8.31 -10.57
CA ARG A 86 5.40 -9.22 -11.68
C ARG A 86 6.17 -8.40 -12.68
N ASP A 87 7.48 -8.56 -12.65
CA ASP A 87 8.24 -8.40 -13.89
C ASP A 87 7.68 -9.49 -14.81
N ASN A 88 6.53 -9.20 -15.45
CA ASN A 88 6.28 -9.72 -16.76
C ASN A 88 7.34 -9.06 -17.62
N ASP A 89 8.53 -9.65 -17.59
CA ASP A 89 9.57 -9.42 -18.56
C ASP A 89 8.96 -9.73 -19.93
N MET A 90 8.39 -8.71 -20.56
CA MET A 90 8.21 -8.65 -22.00
C MET A 90 9.59 -8.46 -22.60
N SER A 91 10.44 -9.47 -22.47
CA SER A 91 11.53 -9.66 -23.40
C SER A 91 10.87 -9.81 -24.78
N PRO A 92 11.19 -8.95 -25.77
CA PRO A 92 10.77 -9.24 -27.13
C PRO A 92 11.36 -10.60 -27.49
N GLY A 93 10.49 -11.58 -27.75
CA GLY A 93 10.92 -12.92 -28.10
C GLY A 93 11.96 -12.85 -29.22
N ASN A 94 13.03 -13.65 -29.11
CA ASN A 94 14.02 -13.82 -30.17
C ASN A 94 13.37 -14.49 -31.38
N ASN A 95 12.57 -13.74 -32.12
CA ASN A 95 12.02 -14.14 -33.41
C ASN A 95 12.87 -13.49 -34.49
N VAL A 96 14.07 -14.03 -34.71
CA VAL A 96 14.80 -13.77 -35.96
C VAL A 96 14.07 -14.54 -37.04
N VAL A 97 13.18 -13.85 -37.76
CA VAL A 97 12.55 -14.40 -38.97
C VAL A 97 13.43 -14.03 -40.16
N PRO A 98 13.89 -14.98 -41.00
CA PRO A 98 14.66 -14.64 -42.18
C PRO A 98 13.83 -13.76 -43.12
N ILE A 99 14.41 -12.65 -43.56
CA ILE A 99 13.76 -11.73 -44.51
C ILE A 99 13.76 -12.42 -45.87
N HIS A 100 12.61 -12.92 -46.30
CA HIS A 100 12.43 -13.38 -47.67
C HIS A 100 12.22 -12.15 -48.57
N VAL A 101 13.28 -11.70 -49.23
CA VAL A 101 13.19 -10.61 -50.22
C VAL A 101 12.63 -11.21 -51.51
N PRO A 102 11.40 -10.88 -51.94
CA PRO A 102 10.94 -11.29 -53.26
C PRO A 102 11.83 -10.61 -54.33
N PRO A 103 12.20 -11.32 -55.42
CA PRO A 103 13.01 -10.74 -56.47
C PRO A 103 12.30 -9.51 -57.05
N THR A 104 13.00 -8.39 -57.12
CA THR A 104 12.50 -7.17 -57.76
C THR A 104 12.31 -7.44 -59.24
N THR A 105 11.07 -7.73 -59.66
CA THR A 105 10.71 -7.60 -61.06
C THR A 105 10.70 -6.12 -61.39
N GLU A 106 11.53 -5.77 -62.36
CA GLU A 106 11.85 -4.44 -62.79
C GLU A 106 10.64 -3.80 -63.48
N ASN A 107 9.71 -3.25 -62.70
CA ASN A 107 8.71 -2.34 -63.22
C ASN A 107 8.20 -1.41 -62.11
N LYS A 108 9.03 -0.42 -61.77
CA LYS A 108 8.58 0.80 -61.09
C LYS A 108 8.98 2.02 -61.92
N PRO A 109 8.05 2.94 -62.25
CA PRO A 109 8.42 4.22 -62.83
C PRO A 109 9.32 4.97 -61.84
N LYS A 110 10.46 5.47 -62.34
CA LYS A 110 11.45 6.23 -61.54
C LYS A 110 10.80 7.51 -61.01
N VAL A 111 10.36 7.49 -59.75
CA VAL A 111 10.00 8.70 -59.01
C VAL A 111 11.30 9.41 -58.61
N HIS A 112 11.54 10.56 -59.22
CA HIS A 112 12.72 11.38 -58.98
C HIS A 112 12.59 12.10 -57.64
N CYS A 113 13.15 11.52 -56.59
CA CYS A 113 13.26 12.18 -55.29
C CYS A 113 14.45 13.13 -55.34
N CYS A 114 14.18 14.42 -55.56
CA CYS A 114 14.87 15.60 -54.99
C CYS A 114 14.60 16.82 -55.87
N ARG A 115 13.56 17.59 -55.55
CA ARG A 115 13.58 19.02 -55.83
C ARG A 115 12.67 19.76 -54.84
N ASN A 116 13.29 20.29 -53.79
CA ASN A 116 12.74 21.42 -53.04
C ASN A 116 13.54 22.67 -53.46
N ILE A 117 12.77 23.72 -53.79
CA ILE A 117 13.16 25.06 -54.26
C ILE A 117 13.51 25.20 -55.75
#